data_AF-A0A452XDH8-F1
#
_entry.id   AF-A0A452XDH8-F1
#
_cell.length_a   1.000
_cell.length_b   1.000
_cell.length_c   1.000
_cell.angle_alpha   90.00
_cell.angle_beta   90.00
_cell.angle_gamma   90.00
#
_symmetry.space_group_name_H-M   'P 1'
#
loop_
_entity.id
_entity.type
_entity.pdbx_description
1 polymer ?
#
loop_
_entity_poly.entity_id
_entity_poly.type
_entity_poly.pdbx_seq_one_letter_code
_entity_poly.pdbx_strand_id
1 'polypeptide(L)' 'MRCSQRRGMQRTTQNKSFKLKQLNCAMHANKTSLAKQKEGRDISVDMYPFIRKYKDGSIERFLRSPFVLASPDQGGNRG' A
#
# COMPACT_ATOMS: atom_id res chain seq x y z
N MET A 1 -54.91 2.76 48.88
CA MET A 1 -53.92 1.67 48.78
C MET A 1 -54.02 1.00 47.41
N ARG A 2 -52.85 0.71 46.80
CA ARG A 2 -52.55 -0.23 45.69
C ARG A 2 -53.02 0.10 44.26
N CYS A 3 -52.03 0.54 43.48
CA CYS A 3 -51.90 0.28 42.04
C CYS A 3 -51.97 -1.23 41.71
N SER A 4 -52.51 -1.56 40.54
CA SER A 4 -51.90 -2.45 39.53
C SER A 4 -52.91 -2.74 38.42
N GLN A 5 -52.56 -2.49 37.14
CA GLN A 5 -52.89 -3.42 36.03
C GLN A 5 -52.16 -3.03 34.72
N ARG A 6 -51.10 -3.80 34.43
CA ARG A 6 -50.71 -4.41 33.13
C ARG A 6 -50.33 -3.56 31.89
N ARG A 7 -49.01 -3.59 31.64
CA ARG A 7 -48.25 -3.78 30.39
C ARG A 7 -49.04 -3.90 29.07
N GLY A 8 -48.71 -3.01 28.12
CA GLY A 8 -48.91 -3.18 26.68
C GLY A 8 -47.65 -2.76 25.92
N MET A 9 -47.05 -3.72 25.22
CA MET A 9 -45.79 -3.65 24.47
C MET A 9 -45.92 -2.71 23.26
N GLN A 10 -45.10 -1.65 23.18
CA GLN A 10 -45.08 -0.78 22.00
C GLN A 10 -44.47 -1.56 20.82
N ARG A 11 -45.27 -1.74 19.76
CA ARG A 11 -44.92 -2.48 18.56
C ARG A 11 -43.82 -1.73 17.79
N THR A 12 -42.67 -2.37 17.61
CA THR A 12 -41.63 -1.94 16.68
C THR A 12 -42.17 -1.98 15.27
N THR A 13 -42.26 -0.81 14.62
CA THR A 13 -42.56 -0.74 13.20
C THR A 13 -41.39 -0.04 12.53
N GLN A 14 -40.47 -0.84 12.00
CA GLN A 14 -39.45 -0.33 11.09
C GLN A 14 -40.14 0.26 9.86
N ASN A 15 -39.73 1.45 9.43
CA ASN A 15 -40.04 1.90 8.09
C ASN A 15 -38.79 2.35 7.35
N LYS A 16 -38.57 1.68 6.23
CA LYS A 16 -37.47 1.79 5.29
C LYS A 16 -37.51 3.18 4.64
N SER A 17 -36.54 4.03 4.95
CA SER A 17 -36.18 5.12 4.03
C SER A 17 -34.93 4.70 3.27
N PHE A 18 -35.18 4.16 2.07
CA PHE A 18 -34.19 3.83 1.06
C PHE A 18 -33.59 5.14 0.51
N LYS A 19 -32.68 5.78 1.25
CA LYS A 19 -31.89 6.90 0.72
C LYS A 19 -30.60 6.37 0.09
N LEU A 20 -30.72 5.93 -1.15
CA LEU A 20 -29.60 5.86 -2.06
C LEU A 20 -29.22 7.30 -2.42
N LYS A 21 -28.27 7.91 -1.71
CA LYS A 21 -27.58 9.13 -2.15
C LYS A 21 -26.38 9.41 -1.23
N GLN A 22 -25.23 8.94 -1.67
CA GLN A 22 -24.09 9.77 -2.06
C GLN A 22 -22.98 8.85 -2.57
N LEU A 23 -22.73 8.90 -3.88
CA LEU A 23 -21.46 8.42 -4.44
C LEU A 23 -20.41 9.42 -3.99
N ASN A 24 -19.78 9.12 -2.86
CA ASN A 24 -18.56 9.81 -2.48
C ASN A 24 -17.46 9.30 -3.41
N CYS A 25 -17.20 10.00 -4.51
CA CYS A 25 -15.97 9.86 -5.28
C CYS A 25 -14.80 10.48 -4.48
N ALA A 26 -14.55 9.97 -3.28
CA ALA A 26 -13.27 10.15 -2.65
C ALA A 26 -12.35 9.10 -3.28
N MET A 27 -11.44 9.54 -4.15
CA MET A 27 -10.25 8.76 -4.48
C MET A 27 -9.48 8.59 -3.18
N HIS A 28 -9.89 7.62 -2.35
CA HIS A 28 -9.06 7.17 -1.26
C HIS A 28 -7.90 6.49 -1.95
N ALA A 29 -6.78 7.20 -2.07
CA ALA A 29 -5.51 6.60 -2.41
C ALA A 29 -5.26 5.55 -1.32
N ASN A 30 -5.70 4.32 -1.57
CA ASN A 30 -5.19 3.17 -0.86
C ASN A 30 -3.72 3.09 -1.25
N LYS A 31 -2.88 3.86 -0.55
CA LYS A 31 -1.51 3.47 -0.28
C LYS A 31 -1.57 2.26 0.65
N THR A 32 -2.19 1.17 0.20
CA THR A 32 -1.91 -0.15 0.72
C THR A 32 -0.70 -0.63 -0.05
N SER A 33 0.46 -0.01 0.21
CA SER A 33 1.67 -0.80 0.15
C SER A 33 1.49 -1.83 1.26
N LEU A 34 1.20 -3.08 0.89
CA LEU A 34 1.42 -4.23 1.77
C LEU A 34 2.93 -4.31 2.03
N ALA A 35 3.45 -3.36 2.81
CA ALA A 35 4.71 -3.51 3.48
C ALA A 35 4.45 -4.60 4.51
N LYS A 36 4.70 -5.85 4.11
CA LYS A 36 5.04 -6.92 5.04
C LYS A 36 6.04 -6.31 6.02
N GLN A 37 5.58 -5.95 7.21
CA GLN A 37 6.45 -5.61 8.33
C GLN A 37 7.09 -6.93 8.78
N LYS A 38 8.05 -7.37 7.99
CA LYS A 38 9.09 -8.32 8.36
C LYS A 38 10.29 -7.43 8.61
N GLU A 39 10.82 -7.42 9.83
CA GLU A 39 12.09 -6.81 10.26
C GLU A 39 12.98 -6.38 9.08
N GLY A 40 12.69 -5.21 8.54
CA GLY A 40 13.05 -4.87 7.18
C GLY A 40 13.31 -3.40 7.13
N ARG A 41 14.51 -3.05 6.67
CA ARG A 41 14.99 -1.67 6.58
C ARG A 41 13.90 -0.77 6.00
N ASP A 42 13.72 0.38 6.61
CA ASP A 42 12.72 1.36 6.23
C ASP A 42 12.88 1.82 4.78
N ILE A 43 11.93 1.44 3.92
CA ILE A 43 11.96 1.76 2.49
C ILE A 43 11.43 3.19 2.28
N SER A 44 12.21 4.00 1.56
CA SER A 44 11.80 5.35 1.14
C SER A 44 11.20 5.36 -0.27
N VAL A 45 11.75 4.56 -1.19
CA VAL A 45 11.28 4.39 -2.57
C VAL A 45 11.38 2.91 -2.93
N ASP A 46 10.28 2.33 -3.40
CA ASP A 46 10.22 0.96 -3.91
C ASP A 46 9.86 0.96 -5.38
N MET A 47 10.79 0.50 -6.22
CA MET A 47 10.59 0.31 -7.66
C MET A 47 10.97 -1.13 -8.05
N TYR A 48 10.64 -2.11 -7.21
CA TYR A 48 10.78 -3.52 -7.54
C TYR A 48 10.14 -3.82 -8.91
N PRO A 49 10.81 -4.57 -9.82
CA PRO A 49 11.97 -5.45 -9.60
C PRO A 49 13.35 -4.80 -9.85
N PHE A 50 13.45 -3.48 -9.98
CA PHE A 50 14.70 -2.84 -10.41
C PHE A 50 15.54 -2.38 -9.22
N ILE A 51 14.97 -1.53 -8.37
CA ILE A 51 15.72 -0.77 -7.37
C ILE A 51 14.86 -0.47 -6.13
N ARG A 52 15.52 -0.41 -4.97
CA ARG A 52 14.98 0.10 -3.70
C ARG A 52 15.93 1.11 -3.10
N LYS A 53 15.36 2.18 -2.55
CA LYS A 53 16.08 3.17 -1.74
C LYS A 53 15.53 3.14 -0.32
N TYR A 54 16.41 3.05 0.65
CA TYR A 54 16.08 3.07 2.07
C TYR A 54 16.22 4.47 2.66
N LYS A 55 15.60 4.70 3.82
CA LYS A 55 15.63 6.00 4.51
C LYS A 55 17.01 6.39 5.00
N ASP A 56 17.87 5.41 5.28
CA ASP A 56 19.29 5.61 5.62
C ASP A 56 20.14 6.06 4.41
N GLY A 57 19.53 6.18 3.22
CA GLY A 57 20.18 6.54 1.98
C GLY A 57 20.79 5.36 1.22
N SER A 58 20.78 4.16 1.80
CA SER A 58 21.28 2.96 1.13
C SER A 58 20.38 2.58 -0.05
N ILE A 59 20.98 1.95 -1.07
CA ILE A 59 20.31 1.59 -2.32
C ILE A 59 20.58 0.13 -2.62
N GLU A 60 19.54 -0.63 -2.88
CA GLU A 60 19.61 -2.02 -3.34
C GLU A 60 19.13 -2.12 -4.79
N ARG A 61 19.92 -2.76 -5.65
CA ARG A 61 19.61 -2.96 -7.08
C ARG A 61 19.51 -4.46 -7.34
N PHE A 62 18.32 -4.93 -7.73
CA PHE A 62 18.07 -6.36 -7.94
C PHE A 62 18.36 -6.78 -9.37
N LEU A 63 17.82 -6.04 -10.33
CA LEU A 63 18.03 -6.30 -11.75
C LEU A 63 19.10 -5.35 -12.29
N ARG A 64 20.17 -5.92 -12.84
CA ARG A 64 21.22 -5.21 -13.57
C ARG A 64 21.43 -5.87 -14.93
N SER A 65 21.78 -5.06 -15.93
CA SER A 65 22.29 -5.58 -17.18
C SER A 65 23.62 -6.31 -16.95
N PRO A 66 23.94 -7.35 -17.74
CA PRO A 66 25.26 -7.99 -17.69
C PRO A 66 26.37 -6.96 -17.89
N PHE A 67 27.48 -7.17 -17.20
CA PHE A 67 28.68 -6.38 -17.45
C PHE A 67 29.41 -6.94 -18.68
N VAL A 68 29.82 -6.06 -19.58
CA VAL A 68 30.62 -6.41 -20.76
C VAL A 68 32.02 -5.85 -20.56
N LEU A 69 33.02 -6.72 -20.62
CA LEU A 69 34.42 -6.31 -20.54
C LEU A 69 34.80 -5.47 -21.77
N ALA A 70 35.74 -4.55 -21.58
CA ALA A 70 36.32 -3.84 -22.70
C ALA A 70 36.99 -4.83 -23.67
N SER A 71 36.86 -4.58 -24.97
CA SER A 71 37.65 -5.32 -25.96
C SER A 71 39.13 -5.03 -25.69
N PRO A 72 40.00 -6.05 -25.75
CA PRO A 72 41.44 -5.82 -25.77
C PRO A 72 41.81 -4.85 -26.91
N ASP A 73 42.69 -3.90 -26.63
CA ASP A 73 43.28 -3.05 -27.66
C ASP A 73 44.35 -3.84 -28.43
N GLN A 74 44.23 -3.91 -29.76
CA GLN A 74 45.28 -4.47 -30.63
C GLN A 74 46.46 -3.48 -30.83
N GLY A 75 46.33 -2.23 -30.37
CA GLY A 75 47.27 -1.14 -30.56
C GLY A 75 48.37 -0.98 -29.50
N GLY A 76 48.83 -2.06 -28.87
CA GLY A 76 49.82 -2.06 -27.76
C GLY A 76 51.22 -1.49 -28.06
N ASN A 77 51.44 -0.86 -29.21
CA ASN A 77 52.73 -0.29 -29.59
C ASN A 77 52.55 0.96 -30.46
N ARG A 78 52.15 2.07 -29.84
CA ARG A 78 52.50 3.42 -30.32
C ARG A 78 53.58 3.96 -29.38
N GLY A 79 54.80 3.48 -29.60
CA GLY A 79 56.01 4.08 -29.05
C GLY A 79 56.27 5.45 -29.66
#